data_AF-A0A815W3F7-F1
#
_entry.id   AF-A0A815W3F7-F1
#
_cell.length_a   1.000
_cell.length_b   1.000
_cell.length_c   1.000
_cell.angle_alpha   90.00
_cell.angle_beta   90.00
_cell.angle_gamma   90.00
#
_symmetry.space_group_name_H-M   'P 1'
#
loop_
_entity.id
_entity.type
_entity.pdbx_description
1 polymer ?
#
loop_
_entity_poly.entity_id
_entity_poly.type
_entity_poly.pdbx_seq_one_letter_code
_entity_poly.pdbx_strand_id
1 'polypeptide(L)'
;LGYIQDLKNKFGNGYTINIKINSNENPENLSNLYNYLKNKIDIKIHHKTESTIILQVDYSSPPKLFDLIQQIKDKYHIETYIIEQTTLEQIFFSLQYSNI
;
A
#
# COMPACT_ATOMS: atom_id res chain seq x y z
N LEU A 1 -6.23 28.97 0.44
CA LEU A 1 -6.29 27.52 0.18
C LEU A 1 -7.07 26.88 1.31
N GLY A 2 -8.08 26.07 1.01
CA GLY A 2 -8.95 25.47 2.03
C GLY A 2 -8.44 24.11 2.51
N TYR A 3 -8.87 23.69 3.70
CA TYR A 3 -8.52 22.41 4.34
C TYR A 3 -8.58 21.20 3.39
N ILE A 4 -9.57 21.14 2.49
CA ILE A 4 -9.69 20.07 1.49
C ILE A 4 -8.55 20.12 0.45
N GLN A 5 -8.14 21.31 0.01
CA GLN A 5 -6.98 21.46 -0.88
C GLN A 5 -5.68 21.04 -0.18
N ASP A 6 -5.53 21.36 1.11
CA ASP A 6 -4.37 20.96 1.90
C ASP A 6 -4.34 19.44 2.11
N LEU A 7 -5.50 18.82 2.34
CA LEU A 7 -5.63 17.35 2.37
C LEU A 7 -5.29 16.73 1.00
N LYS A 8 -5.72 17.34 -0.12
CA LYS A 8 -5.33 16.86 -1.47
C LYS A 8 -3.83 16.90 -1.66
N ASN A 9 -3.21 18.01 -1.29
CA ASN A 9 -1.78 18.20 -1.46
C ASN A 9 -0.95 17.32 -0.53
N LYS A 10 -1.45 17.07 0.69
CA LYS A 10 -0.76 16.28 1.71
C LYS A 10 -0.93 14.77 1.54
N PHE A 11 -2.07 14.33 1.00
CA PHE A 11 -2.43 12.92 0.96
C PHE A 11 -2.85 12.41 -0.43
N GLY A 12 -3.36 13.28 -1.31
CA GLY A 12 -3.76 12.91 -2.68
C GLY A 12 -2.60 12.74 -3.67
N ASN A 13 -1.36 12.96 -3.23
CA ASN A 13 -0.15 12.77 -4.01
C ASN A 13 0.49 11.42 -3.67
N GLY A 14 0.16 10.38 -4.45
CA GLY A 14 0.72 9.05 -4.23
C GLY A 14 -0.14 7.93 -4.83
N TYR A 15 0.23 6.70 -4.49
CA TYR A 15 -0.46 5.50 -4.92
C TYR A 15 -0.80 4.60 -3.74
N THR A 16 -1.99 4.01 -3.80
CA THR A 16 -2.43 2.94 -2.92
C THR A 16 -2.08 1.62 -3.58
N ILE A 17 -1.39 0.74 -2.85
CA ILE A 17 -1.07 -0.62 -3.28
C ILE A 17 -1.83 -1.58 -2.38
N ASN A 18 -2.70 -2.39 -2.98
CA ASN A 18 -3.34 -3.51 -2.31
C ASN A 18 -2.66 -4.79 -2.77
N ILE A 19 -2.09 -5.56 -1.84
CA ILE A 19 -1.39 -6.82 -2.14
C ILE A 19 -2.06 -7.94 -1.34
N LYS A 20 -2.41 -9.01 -2.04
CA LYS A 20 -2.86 -10.28 -1.45
C LYS A 20 -1.82 -11.36 -1.70
N ILE A 21 -1.47 -12.10 -0.65
CA ILE A 21 -0.56 -13.25 -0.74
C ILE A 21 -1.29 -14.55 -0.46
N ASN A 22 -0.70 -15.66 -0.89
CA ASN A 22 -1.09 -16.98 -0.42
C ASN A 22 -0.50 -17.22 0.98
N SER A 23 -1.33 -17.08 2.01
CA SER A 23 -0.93 -17.23 3.42
C SER A 23 -0.70 -18.69 3.84
N ASN A 24 -1.07 -19.67 3.02
CA ASN A 24 -0.91 -21.09 3.35
C ASN A 24 0.54 -21.59 3.19
N GLU A 25 1.34 -20.90 2.37
CA GLU A 25 2.75 -21.27 2.13
C GLU A 25 3.64 -20.89 3.31
N ASN A 26 3.46 -19.68 3.85
CA ASN A 26 4.22 -19.19 5.01
C ASN A 26 3.46 -18.06 5.71
N PRO A 27 3.09 -18.20 7.00
CA PRO A 27 2.36 -17.18 7.75
C PRO A 27 3.16 -15.88 7.94
N GLU A 28 4.49 -15.91 7.84
CA GLU A 28 5.35 -14.73 7.97
C GLU A 28 5.52 -13.95 6.67
N ASN A 29 5.09 -14.48 5.52
CA ASN A 29 5.37 -13.87 4.22
C ASN A 29 4.84 -12.43 4.13
N LEU A 30 3.66 -12.15 4.67
CA LEU A 30 3.07 -10.80 4.59
C LEU A 30 3.88 -9.80 5.41
N SER A 31 4.36 -10.21 6.58
CA SER A 31 5.22 -9.40 7.44
C SER A 31 6.61 -9.19 6.80
N ASN A 32 7.18 -10.22 6.19
CA ASN A 32 8.46 -10.14 5.48
C ASN A 32 8.37 -9.27 4.22
N LEU A 33 7.28 -9.36 3.47
CA LEU A 33 6.97 -8.48 2.34
C LEU A 33 6.88 -7.03 2.79
N TYR A 34 6.13 -6.77 3.86
CA TYR A 34 5.99 -5.42 4.41
C TYR A 34 7.37 -4.84 4.81
N ASN A 35 8.17 -5.60 5.55
CA ASN A 35 9.51 -5.16 5.96
C ASN A 35 10.41 -4.88 4.75
N TYR A 36 10.33 -5.72 3.71
CA TYR A 36 11.08 -5.49 2.47
C TYR A 36 10.66 -4.19 1.79
N LEU A 37 9.36 -3.96 1.61
CA LEU A 37 8.84 -2.75 0.96
C LEU A 37 9.20 -1.50 1.77
N LYS A 38 9.05 -1.55 3.10
CA LYS A 38 9.40 -0.45 4.02
C LYS A 38 10.86 -0.02 3.91
N ASN A 39 11.76 -0.98 3.63
CA ASN A 39 13.19 -0.70 3.44
C ASN A 39 13.52 -0.17 2.03
N LYS A 40 12.62 -0.29 1.06
CA LYS A 40 12.83 0.10 -0.34
C LYS A 40 12.17 1.43 -0.69
N ILE A 41 11.01 1.71 -0.12
CA ILE A 41 10.19 2.86 -0.42
C ILE A 41 9.52 3.35 0.86
N ASP A 42 9.24 4.66 0.92
CA ASP A 42 8.50 5.23 2.04
C ASP A 42 7.03 4.82 1.92
N ILE A 43 6.55 4.06 2.91
CA ILE A 43 5.21 3.48 2.92
C ILE A 43 4.49 3.74 4.23
N LYS A 44 3.17 3.97 4.12
CA LYS A 44 2.25 4.07 5.25
C LYS A 44 1.24 2.92 5.17
N ILE A 45 1.09 2.15 6.25
CA ILE A 45 0.06 1.10 6.30
C ILE A 45 -1.31 1.76 6.48
N HIS A 46 -2.26 1.37 5.64
CA HIS A 46 -3.68 1.67 5.82
C HIS A 46 -4.41 0.54 6.51
N HIS A 47 -4.12 -0.69 6.09
CA HIS A 47 -4.81 -1.87 6.58
C HIS A 47 -3.94 -3.12 6.40
N LYS A 48 -4.06 -4.07 7.32
CA LYS A 48 -3.38 -5.37 7.25
C LYS A 48 -4.27 -6.46 7.85
N THR A 49 -4.39 -7.58 7.14
CA THR A 49 -5.01 -8.83 7.62
C THR A 49 -3.96 -9.95 7.63
N GLU A 50 -4.37 -11.21 7.74
CA GLU A 50 -3.46 -12.36 7.65
C GLU A 50 -2.86 -12.57 6.25
N SER A 51 -3.59 -12.19 5.20
CA SER A 51 -3.19 -12.44 3.80
C SER A 51 -3.17 -11.20 2.90
N THR A 52 -3.66 -10.06 3.38
CA THR A 52 -3.77 -8.82 2.60
C THR A 52 -3.11 -7.66 3.32
N ILE A 53 -2.42 -6.81 2.57
CA ILE A 53 -1.91 -5.52 3.06
C ILE A 53 -2.25 -4.40 2.08
N ILE A 54 -2.68 -3.26 2.63
CA ILE A 54 -2.97 -2.03 1.90
C ILE A 54 -1.99 -0.96 2.37
N LEU A 55 -1.22 -0.44 1.42
CA LEU A 55 -0.13 0.49 1.63
C LEU A 55 -0.38 1.77 0.83
N GLN A 56 -0.07 2.93 1.39
CA GLN A 56 0.12 4.16 0.64
C GLN A 56 1.60 4.42 0.42
N VAL A 57 1.94 4.84 -0.80
CA VAL A 57 3.29 5.19 -1.21
C VAL A 57 3.29 6.61 -1.78
N ASP A 58 4.11 7.47 -1.19
CA ASP A 58 4.19 8.88 -1.59
C ASP A 58 5.06 9.02 -2.86
N TYR A 59 4.64 9.89 -3.80
CA TYR A 59 5.42 10.38 -4.97
C TYR A 59 6.16 9.32 -5.82
N SER A 60 5.65 8.09 -5.90
CA SER A 60 6.26 7.00 -6.69
C SER A 60 5.68 6.88 -8.10
N SER A 61 6.50 6.49 -9.07
CA SER A 61 6.03 6.27 -10.45
C SER A 61 5.34 4.90 -10.56
N PRO A 62 4.11 4.77 -11.12
CA PRO A 62 3.42 3.49 -11.22
C PRO A 62 4.20 2.39 -11.94
N PRO A 63 4.89 2.66 -13.07
CA PRO A 63 5.80 1.68 -13.68
C PRO A 63 6.86 1.15 -12.71
N LYS A 64 7.49 2.02 -11.90
CA LYS A 64 8.50 1.59 -10.92
C LYS A 64 7.90 0.73 -9.81
N LEU A 65 6.68 1.05 -9.36
CA LEU A 65 5.97 0.25 -8.38
C LEU A 65 5.59 -1.12 -8.95
N PHE A 66 5.12 -1.14 -10.20
CA PHE A 66 4.82 -2.38 -10.92
C PHE A 66 6.07 -3.26 -11.02
N ASP A 67 7.20 -2.71 -11.49
CA ASP A 67 8.47 -3.43 -11.61
C ASP A 67 8.96 -3.97 -10.25
N LEU A 68 8.83 -3.17 -9.19
CA LEU A 68 9.18 -3.59 -7.83
C LEU A 68 8.34 -4.79 -7.38
N ILE A 69 7.02 -4.76 -7.59
CA ILE A 69 6.13 -5.86 -7.20
C ILE A 69 6.40 -7.09 -8.06
N GLN A 70 6.65 -6.93 -9.37
CA GLN A 70 6.98 -8.05 -10.25
C GLN A 70 8.23 -8.80 -9.79
N GLN A 71 9.28 -8.08 -9.38
CA GLN A 71 10.53 -8.68 -8.90
C GLN A 71 10.37 -9.53 -7.63
N ILE A 72 9.33 -9.27 -6.84
CA ILE A 72 9.12 -9.94 -5.55
C ILE A 72 7.88 -10.83 -5.53
N LYS A 73 7.14 -10.91 -6.65
CA LYS A 73 5.88 -11.63 -6.77
C LYS A 73 6.01 -13.09 -6.35
N ASP A 74 6.97 -13.78 -6.96
CA ASP A 74 7.17 -15.21 -6.73
C ASP A 74 7.76 -15.47 -5.34
N LYS A 75 8.67 -14.60 -4.88
CA LYS A 75 9.33 -14.72 -3.57
C LYS A 75 8.35 -14.69 -2.39
N TYR A 76 7.31 -13.87 -2.48
CA TYR A 76 6.32 -13.72 -1.40
C TYR A 76 4.97 -14.36 -1.72
N HIS A 77 4.89 -15.15 -2.81
CA HIS A 77 3.65 -15.80 -3.28
C HIS A 77 2.48 -14.81 -3.39
N ILE A 78 2.73 -13.66 -4.03
CA ILE A 78 1.70 -12.64 -4.28
C ILE A 78 0.69 -13.19 -5.31
N GLU A 79 -0.55 -13.38 -4.88
CA GLU A 79 -1.66 -13.84 -5.73
C GLU A 79 -2.15 -12.72 -6.63
N THR A 80 -2.46 -11.58 -6.02
CA THR A 80 -3.00 -10.40 -6.70
C THR A 80 -2.40 -9.13 -6.12
N TYR A 81 -2.25 -8.12 -6.97
CA TYR A 81 -1.93 -6.78 -6.54
C TYR A 81 -2.67 -5.76 -7.39
N ILE A 82 -3.00 -4.63 -6.78
CA ILE A 82 -3.67 -3.49 -7.41
C ILE A 82 -2.87 -2.24 -7.04
N ILE A 83 -2.58 -1.41 -8.04
CA ILE A 83 -1.94 -0.10 -7.85
C ILE A 83 -2.90 0.95 -8.37
N GLU A 84 -3.35 1.84 -7.50
CA GLU A 84 -4.31 2.90 -7.82
C GLU A 84 -3.80 4.24 -7.33
N GLN A 85 -4.16 5.32 -8.02
CA GLN A 85 -3.89 6.66 -7.50
C GLN A 85 -4.69 6.86 -6.21
N THR A 86 -4.02 7.30 -5.15
CA THR A 86 -4.69 7.54 -3.87
C THR A 86 -5.70 8.67 -4.02
N THR A 87 -6.96 8.40 -3.70
CA THR A 87 -8.02 9.43 -3.73
C THR A 87 -8.22 10.04 -2.35
N LEU A 88 -8.61 11.31 -2.30
CA LEU A 88 -9.05 11.95 -1.06
C LEU A 88 -10.07 11.11 -0.29
N GLU A 89 -11.01 10.50 -1.01
CA GLU A 89 -12.09 9.72 -0.43
C GLU A 89 -11.55 8.50 0.32
N GLN A 90 -10.58 7.78 -0.25
CA GLN A 90 -9.88 6.70 0.43
C GLN A 90 -9.18 7.18 1.71
N ILE A 91 -8.58 8.37 1.69
CA ILE A 91 -7.96 8.97 2.88
C ILE A 91 -9.02 9.33 3.92
N PHE A 92 -10.13 9.95 3.50
CA PHE A 92 -11.23 10.29 4.40
C PHE A 92 -11.84 9.06 5.07
N PHE A 93 -11.98 7.95 4.35
CA PHE A 93 -12.40 6.69 4.94
C PHE A 93 -11.34 6.17 5.93
N SER A 94 -10.06 6.12 5.55
CA SER A 94 -9.00 5.67 6.46
C SER A 94 -8.97 6.44 7.78
N LEU A 95 -9.13 7.77 7.75
CA LEU A 95 -9.14 8.62 8.94
C LEU A 95 -10.39 8.41 9.81
N GLN A 96 -11.55 8.13 9.22
CA GLN A 96 -12.78 7.86 9.98
C GLN A 96 -12.71 6.52 10.72
N TYR A 97 -12.09 5.50 10.13
CA TYR A 97 -11.97 4.17 10.73
C TYR A 97 -10.73 3.99 11.61
N SER A 98 -9.80 4.95 11.63
CA SER A 98 -8.60 4.93 12.49
C SER A 98 -8.82 5.52 13.90
N ASN A 99 -10.05 5.91 14.26
CA ASN A 99 -10.41 6.38 15.62
C ASN A 99 -10.93 5.21 16.49
N ILE A 100 -10.07 4.23 16.77
CA ILE A 100 -10.23 3.28 17.87
C ILE A 100 -8.89 3.14 18.60
#